data_AF-A0A9D7DJ81-F1
#
_entry.id   AF-A0A9D7DJ81-F1
#
_cell.length_a   1.000
_cell.length_b   1.000
_cell.length_c   1.000
_cell.angle_alpha   90.00
_cell.angle_beta   90.00
_cell.angle_gamma   90.00
#
_symmetry.space_group_name_H-M   'P 1'
#
loop_
_entity.id
_entity.type
_entity.pdbx_description
1 polymer ?
#
loop_
_entity_poly.entity_id
_entity_poly.type
_entity_poly.pdbx_seq_one_letter_code
_entity_poly.pdbx_strand_id
1 'polypeptide(L)'
;MNHRAALRWLPNLIAAVILLQTLYFKFSAAPESVYIFSAIGAEPAGRIGSGVVELVAAMFLLWPALIWVGALLALGTMCGAILTHITMLGIEVQGDGGTLFALAVIVALASAWVLWRDRRKGMNFIRGLRHGSPHVN
;
A
#
# COMPACT_ATOMS: atom_id res chain seq x y z
N MET A 1 24.27 8.11 -12.53
CA MET A 1 23.50 7.43 -11.48
C MET A 1 23.81 5.93 -11.56
N ASN A 2 24.13 5.27 -10.45
CA ASN A 2 24.57 3.86 -10.49
C ASN A 2 23.35 2.95 -10.82
N HIS A 3 23.37 2.21 -11.92
CA HIS A 3 22.23 1.41 -12.41
C HIS A 3 21.67 0.44 -11.34
N ARG A 4 22.55 -0.09 -10.48
CA ARG A 4 22.18 -0.95 -9.34
C ARG A 4 21.33 -0.23 -8.29
N ALA A 5 21.59 1.05 -8.07
CA ALA A 5 20.80 1.87 -7.15
C ALA A 5 19.40 2.12 -7.73
N ALA A 6 19.32 2.45 -9.03
CA ALA A 6 18.03 2.66 -9.70
C ALA A 6 17.15 1.40 -9.68
N LEU A 7 17.72 0.24 -10.05
CA LEU A 7 17.02 -1.05 -10.02
C LEU A 7 16.53 -1.42 -8.62
N ARG A 8 17.29 -1.06 -7.58
CA ARG A 8 16.88 -1.30 -6.20
C ARG A 8 15.59 -0.55 -5.88
N TRP A 9 15.42 0.69 -6.33
CA TRP A 9 14.26 1.54 -6.03
C TRP A 9 13.02 1.20 -6.85
N LEU A 10 13.17 0.49 -7.98
CA LEU A 10 12.09 0.19 -8.91
C LEU A 10 10.80 -0.34 -8.24
N PRO A 11 10.82 -1.31 -7.31
CA PRO A 11 9.59 -1.80 -6.66
C PRO A 11 8.85 -0.73 -5.83
N ASN A 12 9.58 0.27 -5.32
CA ASN A 12 9.02 1.34 -4.48
C ASN A 12 8.29 2.33 -5.38
N LEU A 13 8.89 2.66 -6.52
CA LEU A 13 8.30 3.51 -7.54
C LEU A 13 7.06 2.85 -8.16
N ILE A 14 7.13 1.56 -8.52
CA ILE A 14 5.98 0.83 -9.06
C ILE A 14 4.81 0.88 -8.07
N ALA A 15 5.04 0.50 -6.82
CA ALA A 15 3.99 0.52 -5.79
C ALA A 15 3.44 1.93 -5.57
N ALA A 16 4.31 2.94 -5.40
CA ALA A 16 3.88 4.32 -5.14
C ALA A 16 3.10 4.91 -6.32
N VAL A 17 3.53 4.70 -7.57
CA VAL A 17 2.83 5.21 -8.76
C VAL A 17 1.46 4.58 -8.89
N ILE A 18 1.34 3.26 -8.72
CA ILE A 18 0.03 2.58 -8.78
C ILE A 18 -0.88 3.09 -7.67
N LEU A 19 -0.40 3.19 -6.43
CA LEU A 19 -1.18 3.75 -5.32
C LEU A 19 -1.65 5.18 -5.63
N LEU A 20 -0.78 6.06 -6.10
CA LEU A 20 -1.14 7.43 -6.46
C LEU A 20 -2.17 7.49 -7.59
N GLN A 21 -2.09 6.57 -8.56
CA GLN A 21 -3.10 6.43 -9.61
C GLN A 21 -4.46 5.99 -9.02
N THR A 22 -4.48 5.04 -8.07
CA THR A 22 -5.75 4.59 -7.45
C THR A 22 -6.42 5.68 -6.62
N LEU A 23 -5.65 6.61 -6.05
CA LEU A 23 -6.19 7.76 -5.32
C LEU A 23 -7.10 8.64 -6.17
N TYR A 24 -6.80 8.80 -7.47
CA TYR A 24 -7.63 9.61 -8.36
C TYR A 24 -9.07 9.08 -8.34
N PHE A 25 -9.26 7.79 -8.60
CA PHE A 25 -10.59 7.17 -8.60
C PHE A 25 -11.29 7.25 -7.24
N LYS A 26 -10.52 7.08 -6.16
CA LYS A 26 -11.06 7.13 -4.80
C LYS A 26 -11.47 8.53 -4.39
N PHE A 27 -10.69 9.57 -4.65
CA PHE A 27 -11.01 10.91 -4.21
C PHE A 27 -11.94 11.66 -5.18
N SER A 28 -11.95 11.30 -6.47
CA SER A 28 -12.91 11.85 -7.44
C SER A 28 -14.29 11.22 -7.36
N ALA A 29 -14.49 10.23 -6.49
CA ALA A 29 -15.71 9.42 -6.43
C ALA A 29 -16.08 8.82 -7.80
N ALA A 30 -15.08 8.24 -8.50
CA ALA A 30 -15.32 7.58 -9.77
C ALA A 30 -16.38 6.48 -9.61
N PRO A 31 -17.28 6.27 -10.60
CA PRO A 31 -18.39 5.32 -10.50
C PRO A 31 -17.97 3.92 -10.08
N GLU A 32 -16.85 3.42 -10.61
CA GLU A 32 -16.28 2.11 -10.30
C GLU A 32 -15.82 2.04 -8.84
N SER A 33 -15.21 3.12 -8.34
CA SER A 33 -14.77 3.19 -6.94
C SER A 33 -15.96 3.25 -5.99
N VAL A 34 -16.97 4.06 -6.28
CA VAL A 34 -18.20 4.12 -5.48
C VAL A 34 -18.89 2.77 -5.47
N TYR A 35 -19.02 2.11 -6.63
CA TYR A 35 -19.60 0.77 -6.73
C TYR A 35 -18.89 -0.24 -5.81
N ILE A 36 -17.56 -0.32 -5.86
CA ILE A 36 -16.76 -1.23 -5.02
C ILE A 36 -17.05 -1.00 -3.54
N PHE A 37 -16.95 0.26 -3.09
CA PHE A 37 -17.12 0.58 -1.68
C PHE A 37 -18.57 0.48 -1.21
N SER A 38 -19.55 0.73 -2.07
CA SER A 38 -20.97 0.49 -1.80
C SER A 38 -21.27 -1.01 -1.68
N ALA A 39 -20.70 -1.84 -2.57
CA ALA A 39 -20.91 -3.28 -2.57
C ALA A 39 -20.40 -3.95 -1.28
N ILE A 40 -19.31 -3.46 -0.71
CA ILE A 40 -18.77 -3.95 0.58
C ILE A 40 -19.33 -3.20 1.80
N GLY A 41 -20.32 -2.32 1.62
CA GLY A 41 -20.96 -1.57 2.72
C GLY A 41 -20.06 -0.54 3.42
N ALA A 42 -19.01 -0.08 2.75
CA ALA A 42 -18.00 0.83 3.31
C ALA A 42 -17.99 2.21 2.66
N GLU A 43 -18.92 2.55 1.77
CA GLU A 43 -19.04 3.89 1.18
C GLU A 43 -19.67 4.88 2.17
N PRO A 44 -19.18 6.14 2.29
CA PRO A 44 -17.96 6.71 1.69
C PRO A 44 -16.71 6.56 2.56
N ALA A 45 -16.88 6.20 3.85
CA ALA A 45 -15.83 6.26 4.84
C ALA A 45 -14.65 5.32 4.51
N GLY A 46 -14.91 4.11 4.04
CA GLY A 46 -13.92 3.16 3.56
C GLY A 46 -13.21 3.62 2.29
N ARG A 47 -13.92 4.24 1.34
CA ARG A 47 -13.31 4.78 0.12
C ARG A 47 -12.32 5.89 0.45
N ILE A 48 -12.77 6.89 1.19
CA ILE A 48 -11.93 8.04 1.57
C ILE A 48 -10.83 7.60 2.55
N GLY A 49 -11.17 6.81 3.56
CA GLY A 49 -10.23 6.33 4.57
C GLY A 49 -9.13 5.48 3.97
N SER A 50 -9.46 4.51 3.11
CA SER A 50 -8.44 3.73 2.40
C SER A 50 -7.61 4.58 1.45
N GLY A 51 -8.20 5.58 0.77
CA GLY A 51 -7.46 6.54 -0.03
C GLY A 51 -6.44 7.33 0.80
N VAL A 52 -6.79 7.78 2.00
CA VAL A 52 -5.85 8.47 2.89
C VAL A 52 -4.69 7.55 3.30
N VAL A 53 -4.99 6.29 3.67
CA VAL A 53 -3.95 5.30 4.02
C VAL A 53 -3.01 5.04 2.83
N GLU A 54 -3.56 4.91 1.62
CA GLU A 54 -2.78 4.69 0.40
C GLU A 54 -1.90 5.90 0.05
N LEU A 55 -2.38 7.12 0.26
CA LEU A 55 -1.59 8.34 0.09
C LEU A 55 -0.39 8.37 1.05
N VAL A 56 -0.63 8.09 2.33
CA VAL A 56 0.45 8.02 3.33
C VAL A 56 1.44 6.91 2.97
N ALA A 57 0.96 5.74 2.56
CA ALA A 57 1.81 4.63 2.14
C ALA A 57 2.68 5.00 0.94
N ALA A 58 2.11 5.65 -0.09
CA ALA A 58 2.84 6.11 -1.27
C ALA A 58 3.92 7.15 -0.92
N MET A 59 3.60 8.12 -0.05
CA MET A 59 4.58 9.10 0.42
C MET A 59 5.74 8.43 1.16
N PHE A 60 5.45 7.47 2.03
CA PHE A 60 6.48 6.78 2.82
C PHE A 60 7.35 5.85 1.98
N LEU A 61 6.79 5.21 0.95
CA LEU A 61 7.56 4.41 -0.01
C LEU A 61 8.62 5.23 -0.77
N LEU A 62 8.43 6.54 -0.88
CA LEU A 62 9.37 7.46 -1.52
C LEU A 62 10.36 8.10 -0.53
N TRP A 63 10.13 7.97 0.77
CA TRP A 63 10.97 8.58 1.81
C TRP A 63 11.95 7.55 2.41
N PRO A 64 13.28 7.64 2.18
CA PRO A 64 14.26 6.59 2.51
C PRO A 64 14.23 6.03 3.95
N ALA A 65 13.89 6.89 4.91
CA ALA A 65 13.77 6.56 6.32
C ALA A 65 12.48 5.78 6.68
N LEU A 66 11.40 5.97 5.91
CA LEU A 66 10.06 5.45 6.19
C LEU A 66 9.60 4.36 5.22
N ILE A 67 10.45 3.96 4.27
CA ILE A 67 10.14 2.91 3.26
C ILE A 67 9.49 1.66 3.88
N TRP A 68 10.02 1.16 5.00
CA TRP A 68 9.51 -0.06 5.62
C TRP A 68 8.09 0.13 6.19
N VAL A 69 7.76 1.33 6.68
CA VAL A 69 6.42 1.68 7.15
C VAL A 69 5.48 1.80 5.95
N GLY A 70 5.89 2.51 4.89
CA GLY A 70 5.11 2.65 3.67
C GLY A 70 4.79 1.30 3.03
N ALA A 71 5.78 0.40 2.98
CA ALA A 71 5.59 -0.96 2.47
C ALA A 71 4.66 -1.81 3.33
N LEU A 72 4.71 -1.66 4.66
CA LEU A 72 3.79 -2.34 5.57
C LEU A 72 2.34 -1.86 5.38
N LEU A 73 2.14 -0.55 5.29
CA LEU A 73 0.83 0.06 5.04
C LEU A 73 0.27 -0.40 3.68
N ALA A 74 1.05 -0.26 2.61
CA ALA A 74 0.66 -0.68 1.27
C ALA A 74 0.30 -2.16 1.23
N LEU A 75 1.13 -3.04 1.79
CA LEU A 75 0.84 -4.47 1.84
C LEU A 75 -0.44 -4.77 2.62
N GLY A 76 -0.64 -4.13 3.79
CA GLY A 76 -1.86 -4.30 4.59
C GLY A 76 -3.12 -3.90 3.84
N THR A 77 -3.09 -2.74 3.17
CA THR A 77 -4.23 -2.26 2.37
C THR A 77 -4.51 -3.15 1.17
N MET A 78 -3.46 -3.60 0.45
CA MET A 78 -3.64 -4.50 -0.69
C MET A 78 -4.14 -5.89 -0.27
N CYS A 79 -3.72 -6.40 0.89
CA CYS A 79 -4.32 -7.62 1.45
C CYS A 79 -5.82 -7.46 1.65
N GLY A 80 -6.26 -6.32 2.20
CA GLY A 80 -7.69 -6.01 2.31
C GLY A 80 -8.40 -6.00 0.95
N ALA A 81 -7.86 -5.28 -0.03
CA ALA A 81 -8.40 -5.22 -1.39
C ALA A 81 -8.50 -6.61 -2.05
N ILE A 82 -7.42 -7.39 -2.02
CA ILE A 82 -7.37 -8.75 -2.58
C ILE A 82 -8.40 -9.66 -1.91
N LEU A 83 -8.51 -9.61 -0.58
CA LEU A 83 -9.50 -10.40 0.15
C LEU A 83 -10.92 -10.00 -0.25
N THR A 84 -11.23 -8.72 -0.39
CA THR A 84 -12.56 -8.27 -0.84
C THR A 84 -12.87 -8.71 -2.27
N HIS A 85 -11.87 -8.73 -3.17
CA HIS A 85 -12.03 -9.27 -4.52
C HIS A 85 -12.32 -10.76 -4.50
N ILE A 86 -11.59 -11.56 -3.72
CA ILE A 86 -11.78 -13.01 -3.67
C ILE A 86 -13.10 -13.40 -2.99
N THR A 87 -13.56 -12.61 -2.01
CA THR A 87 -14.71 -12.98 -1.17
C THR A 87 -16.03 -12.35 -1.56
N MET A 88 -16.02 -11.12 -2.10
CA MET A 88 -17.25 -10.33 -2.31
C MET A 88 -17.44 -9.83 -3.74
N LEU A 89 -16.37 -9.36 -4.40
CA LEU A 89 -16.50 -8.64 -5.69
C LEU A 89 -16.27 -9.54 -6.91
N GLY A 90 -15.42 -10.56 -6.79
CA GLY A 90 -14.84 -11.28 -7.92
C GLY A 90 -13.55 -10.64 -8.44
N ILE A 91 -12.91 -11.31 -9.41
CA ILE A 91 -11.67 -10.81 -10.04
C ILE A 91 -11.97 -9.60 -10.92
N GLU A 92 -13.03 -9.68 -11.73
CA GLU A 92 -13.47 -8.62 -12.63
C GLU A 92 -14.57 -7.78 -11.98
N VAL A 93 -14.44 -6.46 -12.07
CA VAL A 93 -15.42 -5.51 -11.53
C VAL A 93 -15.76 -4.50 -12.63
N GLN A 94 -17.06 -4.32 -12.89
CA GLN A 94 -17.54 -3.33 -13.88
C GLN A 94 -16.92 -3.47 -15.28
N GLY A 95 -16.59 -4.70 -15.71
CA GLY A 95 -15.99 -4.93 -17.03
C GLY A 95 -14.51 -4.55 -17.15
N ASP A 96 -13.80 -4.37 -16.04
CA ASP A 96 -12.39 -3.94 -16.04
C ASP A 96 -11.38 -5.03 -16.47
N GLY A 97 -11.86 -6.22 -16.81
CA GLY A 97 -11.04 -7.38 -17.19
C GLY A 97 -10.09 -7.88 -16.10
N GLY A 98 -10.35 -7.54 -14.83
CA GLY A 98 -9.48 -7.91 -13.69
C GLY A 98 -8.30 -6.97 -13.46
N THR A 99 -8.32 -5.78 -14.07
CA THR A 99 -7.25 -4.80 -13.95
C THR A 99 -7.03 -4.37 -12.49
N LEU A 100 -8.09 -4.06 -11.74
CA LEU A 100 -7.98 -3.62 -10.35
C LEU A 100 -7.39 -4.70 -9.45
N PHE A 101 -7.81 -5.95 -9.65
CA PHE A 101 -7.26 -7.09 -8.92
C PHE A 101 -5.76 -7.29 -9.24
N ALA A 102 -5.39 -7.23 -10.51
CA ALA A 102 -4.00 -7.38 -10.94
C ALA A 102 -3.11 -6.27 -10.34
N LEU A 103 -3.56 -5.02 -10.36
CA LEU A 103 -2.85 -3.90 -9.73
C LEU A 103 -2.67 -4.12 -8.23
N ALA A 104 -3.70 -4.59 -7.52
CA ALA A 104 -3.60 -4.89 -6.10
C ALA A 104 -2.55 -5.97 -5.81
N VAL A 105 -2.51 -7.04 -6.62
CA VAL A 105 -1.49 -8.10 -6.51
C VAL A 105 -0.08 -7.57 -6.80
N ILE A 106 0.09 -6.76 -7.86
CA ILE A 106 1.39 -6.16 -8.20
C ILE A 106 1.91 -5.31 -7.03
N VAL A 107 1.06 -4.45 -6.46
CA VAL A 107 1.45 -3.60 -5.32
C VAL A 107 1.73 -4.45 -4.09
N ALA A 108 0.96 -5.50 -3.83
CA ALA A 108 1.21 -6.42 -2.71
C ALA A 108 2.58 -7.10 -2.84
N LEU A 109 2.91 -7.66 -4.01
CA LEU A 109 4.19 -8.33 -4.25
C LEU A 109 5.36 -7.35 -4.18
N ALA A 110 5.22 -6.17 -4.80
CA ALA A 110 6.23 -5.12 -4.74
C ALA A 110 6.47 -4.67 -3.29
N SER A 111 5.40 -4.44 -2.52
CA SER A 111 5.47 -4.00 -1.12
C SER A 111 6.03 -5.09 -0.21
N ALA A 112 5.67 -6.36 -0.41
CA ALA A 112 6.25 -7.48 0.32
C ALA A 112 7.76 -7.60 0.09
N TRP A 113 8.21 -7.44 -1.17
CA TRP A 113 9.63 -7.40 -1.49
C TRP A 113 10.35 -6.21 -0.84
N VAL A 114 9.77 -5.02 -0.89
CA VAL A 114 10.33 -3.81 -0.24
C VAL A 114 10.43 -3.99 1.26
N LEU A 115 9.38 -4.52 1.89
CA LEU A 115 9.36 -4.79 3.32
C LEU A 115 10.45 -5.80 3.71
N TRP A 116 10.59 -6.89 2.95
CA TRP A 116 11.67 -7.86 3.15
C TRP A 116 13.05 -7.22 2.97
N ARG A 117 13.25 -6.39 1.94
CA ARG A 117 14.52 -5.70 1.65
C ARG A 117 14.94 -4.75 2.78
N ASP A 118 14.01 -3.99 3.34
CA ASP A 118 14.26 -2.98 4.38
C ASP A 118 13.91 -3.45 5.81
N ARG A 119 13.58 -4.73 6.01
CA ARG A 119 13.18 -5.32 7.31
C ARG A 119 14.13 -5.01 8.47
N ARG A 120 15.44 -4.91 8.18
CA ARG A 120 16.45 -4.57 9.19
C ARG A 120 16.25 -3.18 9.77
N LYS A 121 15.78 -2.20 8.99
CA LYS A 121 15.48 -0.85 9.48
C LYS A 121 14.34 -0.88 10.50
N GLY A 122 13.25 -1.58 10.18
CA GLY A 122 12.11 -1.76 11.09
C GLY A 122 12.51 -2.52 12.36
N MET A 123 13.26 -3.61 12.24
CA MET A 123 13.76 -4.37 13.40
C MET A 123 14.65 -3.51 14.32
N ASN A 124 15.54 -2.70 13.74
CA ASN A 124 16.41 -1.82 14.52
C ASN A 124 15.61 -0.73 15.23
N PHE A 125 14.61 -0.16 14.58
CA PHE A 125 13.69 0.80 15.20
C PHE A 125 12.96 0.19 16.41
N ILE A 126 12.39 -1.00 16.25
CA ILE A 126 11.71 -1.73 17.34
C ILE A 126 12.67 -2.05 18.49
N ARG A 127 13.90 -2.49 18.19
CA ARG A 127 14.92 -2.75 19.21
C ARG A 127 15.32 -1.49 19.98
N GLY A 128 15.42 -0.35 19.29
CA GLY A 128 15.70 0.95 19.91
C GLY A 128 14.63 1.36 20.92
N LEU A 129 13.35 1.15 20.59
CA LEU A 129 12.24 1.40 21.53
C LEU A 129 12.30 0.52 22.78
N ARG A 130 12.80 -0.73 22.67
CA ARG A 130 12.89 -1.66 23.81
C ARG A 130 14.04 -1.39 24.77
N HIS A 131 15.07 -0.66 24.35
CA HIS A 131 16.25 -0.35 25.18
C HIS A 131 16.25 1.10 25.69
N GLY A 132 15.20 1.87 25.42
CA GLY A 132 15.01 3.25 25.86
C GLY A 132 14.37 3.42 27.24
N SER A 133 14.56 2.49 28.18
CA SER A 133 14.27 2.76 29.60
C SER A 133 15.49 3.44 30.22
N PRO A 134 15.42 4.73 30.61
CA PRO A 134 16.54 5.37 31.28
C PRO A 134 16.77 4.67 32.62
N HIS A 135 18.02 4.26 32.86
CA HIS A 135 18.49 4.05 34.23
C HIS A 135 18.35 5.38 34.95
N VAL A 136 17.30 5.48 35.79
CA VAL A 136 17.18 6.52 36.80
C VAL A 136 18.20 6.16 37.87
N ASN A 137 19.32 6.87 37.90
CA ASN A 137 20.24 6.90 39.03
C ASN A 137 19.74 7.93 40.04
#